data_AF-A0A949U4F4-F1
#
_entry.id   AF-A0A949U4F4-F1
#
_cell.length_a   1.000
_cell.length_b   1.000
_cell.length_c   1.000
_cell.angle_alpha   90.00
_cell.angle_beta   90.00
_cell.angle_gamma   90.00
#
_symmetry.space_group_name_H-M   'P 1'
#
loop_
_entity.id
_entity.type
_entity.pdbx_description
1 polymer ?
#
loop_
_entity_poly.entity_id
_entity_poly.type
_entity_poly.pdbx_seq_one_letter_code
_entity_poly.pdbx_strand_id
1 'polypeptide(L)' 'IPGNCGVWTLRRVAEGKCEFTLISLWDSWDAIKAFAGDDYEKAVFYPEDDQFLIERGPRVLHYEVLTGPEK' A
#
# COMPACT_ATOMS: atom_id res chain seq x y z
N ILE A 1 11.55 -8.62 2.60
CA ILE A 1 11.97 -7.28 3.08
C ILE A 1 11.95 -7.35 4.60
N PRO A 2 13.02 -6.96 5.31
CA PRO A 2 13.03 -6.96 6.78
C PRO A 2 11.82 -6.20 7.34
N GLY A 3 11.17 -6.76 8.37
CA GLY A 3 10.00 -6.18 9.02
C GLY A 3 8.68 -6.24 8.25
N ASN A 4 8.66 -6.72 7.01
CA ASN A 4 7.40 -6.95 6.30
C ASN A 4 6.70 -8.22 6.86
N CYS A 5 5.46 -8.06 7.31
CA CYS A 5 4.64 -9.11 7.91
C CYS A 5 3.65 -9.75 6.92
N GLY A 6 3.59 -9.26 5.69
CA GLY A 6 2.69 -9.76 4.66
C GLY A 6 2.11 -8.65 3.80
N VAL A 7 1.50 -9.06 2.68
CA VAL A 7 0.85 -8.18 1.72
C VAL A 7 -0.49 -8.79 1.30
N TRP A 8 -1.50 -7.95 1.21
CA TRP A 8 -2.82 -8.28 0.68
C TRP A 8 -3.10 -7.38 -0.51
N THR A 9 -3.57 -7.98 -1.59
CA THR A 9 -4.10 -7.28 -2.74
C THR A 9 -5.61 -7.47 -2.74
N LEU A 10 -6.33 -6.38 -2.53
CA LEU A 10 -7.77 -6.35 -2.57
C LEU A 10 -8.21 -5.80 -3.91
N ARG A 11 -9.34 -6.30 -4.42
CA ARG A 11 -9.97 -5.83 -5.63
C ARG A 11 -11.43 -5.54 -5.34
N ARG A 12 -11.89 -4.36 -5.77
CA ARG A 12 -13.30 -3.96 -5.72
C ARG A 12 -13.74 -3.51 -7.10
N VAL A 13 -14.89 -4.01 -7.57
CA VAL A 13 -15.50 -3.57 -8.84
C VAL A 13 -16.79 -2.85 -8.50
N ALA A 14 -16.87 -1.56 -8.85
CA ALA A 14 -18.03 -0.72 -8.57
C ALA A 14 -18.10 0.41 -9.61
N GLU A 15 -19.32 0.85 -9.97
CA GLU A 15 -19.55 2.02 -10.83
C GLU A 15 -18.78 1.96 -12.18
N GLY A 16 -18.63 0.77 -12.74
CA GLY A 16 -17.90 0.55 -14.01
C GLY A 16 -16.37 0.67 -13.89
N LYS A 17 -15.83 0.84 -12.68
CA LYS A 17 -14.40 0.89 -12.39
C LYS A 17 -13.94 -0.34 -11.59
N CYS A 18 -12.65 -0.64 -11.70
CA CYS A 18 -11.98 -1.64 -10.89
C CYS A 18 -10.91 -0.94 -10.03
N GLU A 19 -11.10 -1.00 -8.72
CA GLU A 19 -10.18 -0.46 -7.72
C GLU A 19 -9.31 -1.61 -7.19
N PHE A 20 -8.01 -1.35 -7.08
CA PHE A 20 -7.06 -2.23 -6.42
C PHE A 20 -6.51 -1.53 -5.18
N THR A 21 -6.51 -2.23 -4.04
CA THR A 21 -5.93 -1.73 -2.80
C THR A 21 -4.86 -2.70 -2.33
N LEU A 22 -3.64 -2.21 -2.19
CA LEU A 22 -2.55 -2.98 -1.62
C LEU A 22 -2.40 -2.58 -0.14
N ILE A 23 -2.46 -3.57 0.74
CA ILE A 23 -2.19 -3.42 2.16
C ILE A 23 -0.94 -4.22 2.47
N SER A 24 0.08 -3.56 3.00
CA SER A 24 1.29 -4.24 3.51
C SER A 24 1.37 -4.02 5.01
N LEU A 25 1.60 -5.10 5.75
CA LEU A 25 1.79 -5.04 7.20
C LEU A 25 3.27 -5.01 7.53
N TRP A 26 3.62 -4.22 8.54
CA TRP A 26 4.99 -4.00 8.96
C TRP A 26 5.06 -4.05 10.49
N ASP A 27 6.17 -4.57 11.02
CA ASP A 27 6.39 -4.67 12.46
C ASP A 27 6.75 -3.33 13.12
N SER A 28 7.13 -2.33 12.33
CA SER A 28 7.59 -1.03 12.80
C SER A 28 7.56 0.05 11.72
N TRP A 29 7.47 1.31 12.17
CA TRP A 29 7.64 2.49 11.32
C TRP A 29 9.04 2.57 10.68
N ASP A 30 10.07 2.10 11.38
CA ASP A 30 11.44 2.11 10.88
C ASP A 30 11.60 1.14 9.71
N ALA A 31 10.95 -0.03 9.75
CA ALA A 31 10.93 -0.96 8.62
C ALA A 31 10.22 -0.36 7.39
N ILE A 32 9.12 0.38 7.61
CA ILE A 32 8.41 1.11 6.54
C ILE A 32 9.34 2.13 5.88
N LYS A 33 10.00 2.98 6.67
CA LYS A 33 10.92 4.01 6.16
C LYS A 33 12.15 3.42 5.47
N ALA A 34 12.69 2.32 6.00
CA ALA A 34 13.80 1.61 5.38
C ALA A 34 13.43 1.04 4.00
N PHE A 35 12.17 0.67 3.79
CA PHE A 35 11.66 0.18 2.51
C PHE A 35 11.26 1.32 1.54
N ALA A 36 10.51 2.31 2.02
CA ALA A 36 9.91 3.35 1.19
C ALA A 36 10.78 4.61 1.02
N GLY A 37 11.83 4.76 1.83
CA GLY A 37 12.70 5.94 1.87
C GLY A 37 12.18 7.06 2.78
N ASP A 38 12.86 8.21 2.74
CA ASP A 38 12.60 9.34 3.64
C ASP A 38 11.19 9.94 3.46
N ASP A 39 10.67 9.96 2.24
CA ASP A 39 9.31 10.39 1.90
C ASP A 39 8.37 9.19 1.78
N TYR A 40 8.31 8.38 2.85
CA TYR A 40 7.56 7.11 2.94
C TYR A 40 6.03 7.25 2.75
N GLU A 41 5.51 8.47 2.69
CA GLU A 41 4.11 8.75 2.37
C GLU A 41 3.90 9.01 0.87
N LYS A 42 4.94 9.22 0.06
CA LYS A 42 4.79 9.49 -1.37
C LYS A 42 4.58 8.19 -2.15
N ALA A 43 3.52 8.17 -2.96
CA ALA A 43 3.30 7.06 -3.86
C ALA A 43 4.36 7.03 -4.98
N VAL A 44 4.91 5.85 -5.23
CA VAL A 44 5.82 5.59 -6.35
C VAL A 44 5.02 5.02 -7.50
N PHE A 45 5.13 5.64 -8.67
CA PHE A 45 4.51 5.19 -9.92
C PHE A 45 5.59 4.83 -10.94
N TYR A 46 5.32 3.78 -11.71
CA TYR A 46 6.16 3.35 -12.82
C TYR A 46 5.58 3.86 -14.15
N PRO A 47 6.39 4.06 -15.20
CA PRO A 47 5.92 4.53 -16.51
C PRO A 47 4.78 3.68 -17.09
N GLU A 48 4.77 2.38 -16.79
CA GLU A 48 3.74 1.43 -17.22
C GLU A 48 2.37 1.71 -16.59
N ASP A 49 2.33 2.35 -15.41
CA ASP A 49 1.09 2.61 -14.69
C ASP A 49 0.16 3.57 -15.45
N ASP A 50 0.70 4.46 -16.30
CA ASP A 50 -0.10 5.35 -17.16
C ASP A 50 -0.97 4.57 -18.16
N GLN A 51 -0.63 3.32 -18.46
CA GLN A 51 -1.40 2.47 -19.38
C GLN A 51 -2.64 1.86 -18.71
N PHE A 52 -2.68 1.80 -17.37
CA PHE A 52 -3.68 1.03 -16.63
C PHE A 52 -4.46 1.87 -15.60
N LEU A 53 -3.82 2.85 -14.96
CA LEU A 53 -4.44 3.62 -13.88
C LEU A 53 -5.36 4.71 -14.44
N ILE A 54 -6.64 4.63 -14.05
CA ILE A 54 -7.64 5.66 -14.32
C ILE A 54 -7.44 6.87 -13.39
N GLU A 55 -6.93 6.63 -12.17
CA GLU A 55 -6.71 7.63 -11.14
C GLU A 55 -5.46 7.29 -10.32
N ARG A 56 -4.76 8.32 -9.83
CA ARG A 56 -3.55 8.20 -9.01
C ARG A 56 -3.71 8.94 -7.69
N GLY A 57 -3.59 8.21 -6.57
CA GLY A 57 -3.46 8.81 -5.24
C GLY A 57 -2.01 9.23 -4.99
N PRO A 58 -1.69 10.51 -4.73
CA PRO A 58 -0.30 10.97 -4.59
C PRO A 58 0.36 10.51 -3.29
N ARG A 59 -0.43 10.03 -2.31
CA ARG A 59 0.06 9.65 -0.98
C ARG A 59 -0.43 8.28 -0.55
N VAL A 60 0.45 7.55 0.12
CA VAL A 60 0.18 6.31 0.84
C VAL A 60 -0.37 6.67 2.23
N LEU A 61 -1.40 5.95 2.65
CA LEU A 61 -1.97 6.09 3.99
C LEU A 61 -1.38 5.01 4.91
N HIS A 62 -0.99 5.42 6.10
CA HIS A 62 -0.46 4.53 7.14
C HIS A 62 -1.42 4.45 8.32
N TYR A 63 -1.56 3.26 8.88
CA TYR A 63 -2.47 2.97 9.98
C TYR A 63 -1.77 2.10 11.01
N GLU A 64 -2.13 2.28 12.28
CA GLU A 64 -1.74 1.37 13.34
C GLU A 64 -2.74 0.22 13.45
N VAL A 65 -2.24 -1.00 13.48
CA VAL A 65 -3.07 -2.19 13.73
C VAL A 65 -3.27 -2.33 15.23
N LEU A 66 -4.41 -1.84 15.73
CA LEU A 66 -4.76 -1.95 17.16
C LEU A 66 -5.30 -3.33 17.53
N THR A 67 -5.91 -4.02 16.56
CA THR A 67 -6.45 -5.38 16.73
C THR A 67 -6.42 -6.10 15.39
N GLY A 68 -6.31 -7.42 15.44
CA GLY A 68 -6.34 -8.32 14.30
C GLY A 68 -6.82 -9.69 14.75
N PRO A 69 -7.08 -10.62 13.81
CA PRO A 69 -7.45 -11.98 14.16
C PRO A 69 -6.38 -12.60 15.07
N GLU A 70 -6.82 -13.24 16.15
CA GLU A 70 -5.97 -14.19 16.86
C GLU A 70 -5.69 -15.36 15.91
N LYS A 71 -4.44 -15.86 15.92
CA LYS A 71 -4.02 -16.95 15.03
C LYS A 71 -4.88 -18.20 15.18
#